data_AF-A0A496YMV2-F1
#
_entry.id   AF-A0A496YMV2-F1
#
_cell.length_a   1.000
_cell.length_b   1.000
_cell.length_c   1.000
_cell.angle_alpha   90.00
_cell.angle_beta   90.00
_cell.angle_gamma   90.00
#
_symmetry.space_group_name_H-M   'P 1'
#
loop_
_entity.id
_entity.type
_entity.pdbx_description
1 polymer ?
#
loop_
_entity_poly.entity_id
_entity_poly.type
_entity_poly.pdbx_seq_one_letter_code
_entity_poly.pdbx_strand_id
1 'polypeptide(L)'
;MSSEQQEPTRWEILARERNARVILCNSPDTYVLADLAKSADRAMRLLRNHFTSTEEAMKAAEKIQRYYDLTIELHKLIEEISSQFNIKYRPPRAIKRILKASGGNGDGADRESAESQDEPDKTRLS
;
A
#
# COMPACT_ATOMS: atom_id res chain seq x y z
N MET A 1 -2.85 23.00 -36.96
CA MET A 1 -2.11 23.40 -35.74
C MET A 1 -1.46 22.16 -35.19
N SER A 2 -0.16 22.01 -35.43
CA SER A 2 0.65 20.94 -34.86
C SER A 2 0.76 21.21 -33.37
N SER A 3 0.10 20.38 -32.55
CA SER A 3 0.38 20.32 -31.13
C SER A 3 1.83 19.84 -30.99
N GLU A 4 2.74 20.75 -30.66
CA GLU A 4 4.05 20.37 -30.13
C GLU A 4 3.79 19.48 -28.91
N GLN A 5 4.01 18.18 -29.07
CA GLN A 5 3.95 17.24 -27.96
C GLN A 5 5.14 17.56 -27.05
N GLN A 6 4.87 18.34 -26.01
CA GLN A 6 5.85 18.66 -24.99
C GLN A 6 6.32 17.35 -24.35
N GLU A 7 7.63 17.11 -24.37
CA GLU A 7 8.18 15.89 -23.77
C GLU A 7 7.83 15.86 -22.27
N PRO A 8 7.35 14.70 -21.76
CA PRO A 8 6.97 14.59 -20.37
C PRO A 8 8.20 14.76 -19.47
N THR A 9 8.02 15.54 -18.41
CA THR A 9 9.02 15.75 -17.36
C THR A 9 9.37 14.42 -16.68
N ARG A 10 10.54 14.38 -16.04
CA ARG A 10 10.98 13.22 -15.23
C ARG A 10 9.93 12.79 -14.19
N TRP A 11 9.22 13.73 -13.58
CA TRP A 11 8.19 13.45 -12.59
C TRP A 11 6.93 12.87 -13.21
N GLU A 12 6.53 13.33 -14.40
CA GLU A 12 5.41 12.77 -15.15
C GLU A 12 5.72 11.35 -15.64
N ILE A 13 6.95 11.08 -16.03
CA ILE A 13 7.40 9.73 -16.38
C ILE A 13 7.32 8.82 -15.13
N LEU A 14 7.88 9.26 -14.00
CA LEU A 14 7.81 8.49 -12.74
C LEU A 14 6.37 8.27 -12.28
N ALA A 15 5.49 9.25 -12.42
CA ALA A 15 4.08 9.11 -12.03
C ALA A 15 3.32 8.07 -12.86
N ARG A 16 3.81 7.72 -14.07
CA ARG A 16 3.24 6.67 -14.92
C ARG A 16 3.66 5.26 -14.50
N GLU A 17 4.67 5.12 -13.65
CA GLU A 17 5.13 3.80 -13.19
C GLU A 17 4.07 3.11 -12.31
N ARG A 18 3.86 1.81 -12.53
CA ARG A 18 2.82 1.02 -11.84
C ARG A 18 2.95 1.07 -10.31
N ASN A 19 4.17 1.13 -9.81
CA ASN A 19 4.52 1.18 -8.40
C ASN A 19 4.68 2.60 -7.86
N ALA A 20 4.62 3.65 -8.70
CA ALA A 20 4.62 5.00 -8.22
C ALA A 20 3.31 5.32 -7.49
N ARG A 21 3.43 6.13 -6.44
CA ARG A 21 2.31 6.61 -5.64
C ARG A 21 2.51 8.10 -5.43
N VAL A 22 1.51 8.88 -5.81
CA VAL A 22 1.44 10.31 -5.52
C VAL A 22 0.45 10.48 -4.38
N ILE A 23 0.89 11.10 -3.29
CA ILE A 23 0.09 11.35 -2.09
C ILE A 23 0.14 12.85 -1.82
N LEU A 24 -1.04 13.47 -1.67
CA LEU A 24 -1.15 14.82 -1.16
C LEU A 24 -1.31 14.74 0.36
N CYS A 25 -0.29 15.19 1.08
CA CYS A 25 -0.31 15.30 2.54
C CYS A 25 -0.78 16.71 2.91
N ASN A 26 -1.81 16.83 3.76
CA ASN A 26 -2.38 18.11 4.16
C ASN A 26 -2.03 18.50 5.61
N SER A 27 -1.29 17.66 6.33
CA SER A 27 -0.86 17.93 7.71
C SER A 27 0.63 17.59 7.91
N PRO A 28 1.34 18.33 8.79
CA PRO A 28 2.74 18.04 9.12
C PRO A 28 2.99 16.59 9.55
N ASP A 29 2.08 16.00 10.33
CA ASP A 29 2.22 14.61 10.81
C ASP A 29 2.24 13.61 9.64
N THR A 30 1.49 13.90 8.57
CA THR A 30 1.46 13.04 7.37
C THR A 30 2.68 13.22 6.47
N TYR A 31 3.42 14.34 6.56
CA TYR A 31 4.71 14.50 5.88
C TYR A 31 5.74 13.50 6.43
N VAL A 32 5.78 13.37 7.76
CA VAL A 32 6.68 12.41 8.43
C VAL A 32 6.42 10.99 7.94
N LEU A 33 5.16 10.60 7.78
CA LEU A 33 4.81 9.27 7.25
C LEU A 33 5.32 9.06 5.81
N ALA A 34 5.25 10.07 4.95
CA ALA A 34 5.76 9.99 3.59
C ALA A 34 7.30 9.83 3.56
N ASP A 35 8.01 10.59 4.40
CA ASP A 35 9.48 10.50 4.52
C ASP A 35 9.93 9.15 5.10
N LEU A 36 9.20 8.64 6.09
CA LEU A 36 9.41 7.30 6.63
C LEU A 36 9.15 6.23 5.58
N ALA A 37 8.08 6.34 4.80
CA ALA A 37 7.76 5.38 3.74
C ALA A 37 8.87 5.31 2.67
N LYS A 38 9.42 6.46 2.27
CA LYS A 38 10.57 6.52 1.35
C LYS A 38 11.81 5.80 1.92
N SER A 39 12.10 6.01 3.20
CA SER A 39 13.25 5.36 3.87
C SER A 39 13.01 3.86 4.06
N ALA A 40 11.77 3.49 4.39
CA ALA A 40 11.36 2.10 4.58
C ALA A 40 11.46 1.29 3.29
N ASP A 41 11.09 1.84 2.13
CA ASP A 41 11.25 1.16 0.83
C ASP A 41 12.71 0.73 0.59
N ARG A 42 13.65 1.67 0.78
CA ARG A 42 15.08 1.39 0.64
C ARG A 42 15.56 0.35 1.64
N ALA A 43 15.18 0.49 2.91
CA ALA A 43 15.60 -0.42 3.97
C ALA A 43 15.05 -1.84 3.76
N MET A 44 13.75 -1.97 3.45
CA MET A 44 13.09 -3.26 3.24
C MET A 44 13.60 -3.98 1.99
N ARG A 45 13.91 -3.25 0.91
CA ARG A 45 14.54 -3.83 -0.28
C ARG A 45 15.91 -4.40 0.04
N LEU A 46 16.73 -3.69 0.82
CA LEU A 46 18.04 -4.20 1.23
C LEU A 46 17.90 -5.39 2.17
N LEU A 47 17.02 -5.29 3.18
CA LEU A 47 16.80 -6.34 4.18
C LEU A 47 16.34 -7.66 3.54
N ARG A 48 15.53 -7.61 2.48
CA ARG A 48 15.03 -8.79 1.78
C ARG A 48 16.03 -9.41 0.82
N ASN A 49 16.99 -8.64 0.33
CA ASN A 49 17.90 -9.07 -0.74
C ASN A 49 19.33 -9.35 -0.25
N HIS A 50 19.65 -9.03 1.01
CA HIS A 50 21.01 -9.14 1.55
C HIS A 50 21.02 -9.93 2.85
N PHE A 51 21.23 -11.25 2.72
CA PHE A 51 21.67 -12.13 3.80
C PHE A 51 22.51 -13.25 3.18
N THR A 52 23.58 -13.62 3.86
CA THR A 52 24.57 -14.63 3.41
C THR A 52 24.55 -15.89 4.28
N SER A 53 23.90 -15.81 5.44
CA SER A 53 23.75 -16.94 6.37
C SER A 53 22.29 -17.10 6.82
N THR A 54 21.98 -18.29 7.33
CA THR A 54 20.66 -18.59 7.91
C THR A 54 20.37 -17.72 9.13
N GLU A 55 21.38 -17.41 9.96
CA GLU A 55 21.20 -16.55 11.14
C GLU A 55 20.81 -15.12 10.75
N GLU A 56 21.46 -14.56 9.73
CA GLU A 56 21.09 -13.25 9.18
C GLU A 56 19.67 -13.25 8.61
N ALA A 57 19.29 -14.31 7.91
CA ALA A 57 17.95 -14.47 7.37
C ALA A 57 16.87 -14.52 8.47
N MET A 58 17.12 -15.22 9.59
CA MET A 58 16.21 -15.25 10.73
C MET A 58 16.06 -13.88 11.38
N LYS A 59 17.16 -13.17 11.64
CA LYS A 59 17.13 -11.80 12.18
C LYS A 59 16.43 -10.82 11.23
N ALA A 60 16.56 -11.02 9.92
CA ALA A 60 15.84 -10.23 8.92
C ALA A 60 14.33 -10.52 8.97
N ALA A 61 13.94 -11.80 9.08
CA ALA A 61 12.54 -12.20 9.21
C ALA A 61 11.88 -11.59 10.47
N GLU A 62 12.56 -11.60 11.62
CA GLU A 62 12.09 -10.96 12.85
C GLU A 62 11.82 -9.46 12.67
N LYS A 63 12.74 -8.73 12.02
CA LYS A 63 12.59 -7.31 11.73
C LYS A 63 11.43 -7.05 10.75
N ILE A 64 11.29 -7.90 9.74
CA ILE A 64 10.20 -7.82 8.77
C ILE A 64 8.85 -8.04 9.47
N GLN A 65 8.76 -9.03 10.35
CA GLN A 65 7.55 -9.30 11.13
C GLN A 65 7.19 -8.08 11.99
N ARG A 66 8.15 -7.55 12.75
CA ARG A 66 7.96 -6.36 13.57
C ARG A 66 7.51 -5.14 12.75
N TYR A 67 8.06 -4.96 11.54
CA TYR A 67 7.61 -3.91 10.63
C TYR A 67 6.13 -4.05 10.26
N TYR A 68 5.67 -5.28 10.00
CA TYR A 68 4.26 -5.55 9.72
C TYR A 68 3.37 -5.31 10.93
N ASP A 69 3.79 -5.72 12.11
CA ASP A 69 3.03 -5.53 13.36
C ASP A 69 2.81 -4.04 13.61
N LEU A 70 3.86 -3.22 13.52
CA LEU A 70 3.77 -1.76 13.64
C LEU A 70 2.86 -1.13 12.57
N THR A 71 2.87 -1.68 11.35
CA THR A 71 1.98 -1.21 10.27
C THR A 71 0.51 -1.51 10.60
N ILE A 72 0.22 -2.65 11.23
CA ILE A 72 -1.12 -3.02 11.67
C ILE A 72 -1.58 -2.13 12.83
N GLU A 73 -0.70 -1.86 13.80
CA GLU A 73 -0.99 -0.94 14.91
C GLU A 73 -1.32 0.47 14.40
N LEU A 74 -0.50 0.99 13.48
CA LEU A 74 -0.77 2.29 12.85
C LEU A 74 -2.10 2.30 12.10
N HIS A 75 -2.43 1.23 11.39
CA HIS A 75 -3.72 1.08 10.71
C HIS A 75 -4.90 1.13 11.69
N LYS A 76 -4.82 0.42 12.83
CA LYS A 76 -5.87 0.43 13.86
C LYS A 76 -6.07 1.83 14.45
N LEU A 77 -4.97 2.54 14.74
CA LEU A 77 -5.02 3.90 15.24
C LEU A 77 -5.69 4.86 14.23
N ILE A 78 -5.36 4.74 12.94
CA ILE A 78 -5.99 5.55 11.89
C ILE A 78 -7.49 5.25 11.80
N GLU A 79 -7.89 3.98 11.90
CA GLU A 79 -9.30 3.57 11.87
C GLU A 79 -10.08 4.11 13.07
N GLU A 80 -9.49 4.08 14.26
CA GLU A 80 -10.06 4.65 15.49
C GLU A 80 -10.28 6.17 15.36
N ILE A 81 -9.24 6.91 14.97
CA ILE A 81 -9.33 8.36 14.74
C ILE A 81 -10.38 8.66 13.66
N SER A 82 -10.38 7.92 12.56
CA SER A 82 -11.34 8.12 11.47
C SER A 82 -12.78 7.90 11.94
N SER A 83 -13.00 6.90 12.79
CA SER A 83 -14.33 6.61 13.37
C SER A 83 -14.81 7.75 14.27
N GLN A 84 -13.93 8.35 15.08
CA GLN A 84 -14.25 9.49 15.93
C GLN A 84 -14.77 10.70 15.14
N PHE A 85 -14.22 10.94 13.95
CA PHE A 85 -14.60 12.06 13.08
C PHE A 85 -15.57 11.68 11.95
N ASN A 86 -16.12 10.45 11.97
CA ASN A 86 -17.00 9.90 10.92
C ASN A 86 -16.39 10.00 9.50
N ILE A 87 -15.07 9.83 9.41
CA ILE A 87 -14.33 9.79 8.14
C ILE A 87 -14.33 8.36 7.63
N LYS A 88 -14.76 8.17 6.38
CA LYS A 88 -14.70 6.86 5.73
C LYS A 88 -13.25 6.48 5.44
N TYR A 89 -12.69 5.62 6.30
CA TYR A 89 -11.37 5.03 6.09
C TYR A 89 -11.45 3.71 5.32
N ARG A 90 -10.56 3.53 4.33
CA ARG A 90 -10.46 2.30 3.54
C ARG A 90 -9.12 1.62 3.83
N PRO A 91 -9.10 0.50 4.59
CA PRO A 91 -7.86 -0.20 4.89
C PRO A 91 -7.15 -0.69 3.61
N PRO A 92 -5.80 -0.59 3.54
CA PRO A 92 -5.03 -1.14 2.44
C PRO A 92 -5.30 -2.65 2.23
N ARG A 93 -5.34 -3.09 0.96
CA ARG A 93 -5.64 -4.50 0.61
C ARG A 93 -4.71 -5.50 1.28
N ALA A 94 -3.43 -5.16 1.42
CA ALA A 94 -2.44 -6.00 2.10
C ALA A 94 -2.81 -6.22 3.57
N ILE A 95 -3.22 -5.16 4.28
CA ILE A 95 -3.65 -5.24 5.67
C ILE A 95 -4.92 -6.09 5.79
N LYS A 96 -5.90 -5.89 4.90
CA LYS A 96 -7.11 -6.75 4.87
C LYS A 96 -6.78 -8.24 4.74
N ARG A 97 -5.79 -8.58 3.91
CA ARG A 97 -5.35 -9.98 3.76
C ARG A 97 -4.67 -10.50 5.02
N ILE A 98 -3.81 -9.71 5.64
CA ILE A 98 -3.13 -10.09 6.89
C ILE A 98 -4.18 -10.32 7.99
N LEU A 99 -5.13 -9.40 8.17
CA LEU A 99 -6.18 -9.53 9.17
C LEU A 99 -7.10 -10.74 8.90
N LYS A 100 -7.45 -11.04 7.63
CA LYS A 100 -8.21 -12.26 7.28
C LYS A 100 -7.42 -13.53 7.62
N ALA A 101 -6.10 -13.54 7.36
CA ALA A 101 -5.24 -14.67 7.67
C ALA A 101 -5.04 -14.87 9.19
N SER A 102 -5.04 -13.80 9.98
CA SER A 102 -4.92 -13.87 11.44
C SER A 102 -6.24 -14.23 12.14
N GLY A 103 -7.39 -14.01 11.51
CA GLY A 103 -8.72 -14.24 12.07
C GLY A 103 -9.38 -15.57 11.70
N GLY A 104 -8.73 -16.42 10.91
CA GLY A 104 -9.29 -17.68 10.42
C GLY A 104 -8.30 -18.83 10.49
N ASN A 105 -8.71 -19.92 11.15
CA ASN A 105 -8.13 -21.26 11.01
C ASN A 105 -7.74 -21.50 9.55
N GLY A 106 -6.53 -22.00 9.33
CA GLY A 106 -6.09 -22.46 8.03
C GLY A 106 -7.00 -23.60 7.57
N ASP A 107 -7.90 -23.28 6.65
CA ASP A 107 -8.52 -24.22 5.74
C ASP A 107 -8.70 -23.57 4.37
N GLY A 108 -8.59 -24.40 3.35
CA GLY A 108 -8.16 -24.05 2.00
C GLY A 108 -9.11 -23.16 1.19
N ALA A 109 -8.48 -22.48 0.23
CA ALA A 109 -9.02 -22.19 -1.11
C ALA A 109 -10.41 -21.54 -1.22
N ASP A 110 -10.46 -20.22 -1.05
CA ASP A 110 -11.48 -19.41 -1.75
C ASP A 110 -10.92 -18.99 -3.13
N ARG A 111 -11.09 -19.87 -4.12
CA ARG A 111 -11.34 -19.40 -5.49
C ARG A 111 -12.76 -18.83 -5.50
N GLU A 112 -12.90 -17.55 -5.14
CA GLU A 112 -14.09 -16.79 -5.53
C GLU A 112 -13.79 -16.07 -6.84
N SER A 113 -14.22 -16.74 -7.91
CA SER A 113 -14.62 -16.13 -9.17
C SER A 113 -15.67 -15.05 -8.86
N ALA A 114 -15.26 -13.78 -8.88
CA ALA A 114 -16.21 -12.69 -8.98
C ALA A 114 -16.33 -12.31 -10.47
N GLU A 115 -17.15 -13.08 -11.20
CA GLU A 115 -17.94 -12.52 -12.28
C GLU A 115 -18.73 -11.36 -11.69
N SER A 116 -18.26 -10.13 -11.91
CA SER A 116 -19.12 -8.96 -11.84
C SER A 116 -19.47 -8.63 -13.27
N GLN A 117 -20.75 -8.81 -13.57
CA GLN A 117 -21.39 -8.44 -14.81
C GLN A 117 -21.05 -6.98 -15.12
N ASP A 118 -20.50 -6.74 -16.31
CA ASP A 118 -20.46 -5.41 -16.92
C ASP A 118 -21.90 -4.91 -17.04
N GLU A 119 -22.34 -4.03 -16.14
CA GLU A 119 -23.35 -3.05 -16.49
C GLU A 119 -22.65 -1.92 -17.25
N PRO A 120 -22.97 -1.69 -18.55
CA PRO A 120 -22.46 -0.52 -19.24
C PRO A 120 -23.15 0.72 -18.68
N ASP A 121 -22.35 1.59 -18.07
CA ASP A 121 -22.75 2.91 -17.59
C ASP A 121 -23.38 3.73 -18.73
N LYS A 122 -24.71 3.87 -18.69
CA LYS A 122 -25.52 4.66 -19.64
C LYS A 122 -25.52 6.16 -19.29
N THR A 123 -24.40 6.74 -18.87
CA THR A 123 -24.27 8.19 -18.68
C THR A 123 -23.08 8.82 -19.40
N ARG A 124 -22.84 8.38 -20.65
CA ARG A 124 -22.15 9.18 -21.66
C ARG A 124 -22.99 9.32 -22.92
N LEU A 125 -23.74 10.42 -23.01
CA LEU A 125 -24.21 11.05 -24.24
C LEU A 125 -24.60 12.50 -23.93
N SER A 126 -23.63 13.39 -24.13
CA SER A 126 -23.82 14.78 -24.55
C SER A 126 -22.59 15.17 -25.34
#